data_AF-A0A7V9FPU9-F1
#
_entry.id   AF-A0A7V9FPU9-F1
#
_cell.length_a   1.000
_cell.length_b   1.000
_cell.length_c   1.000
_cell.angle_alpha   90.00
_cell.angle_beta   90.00
_cell.angle_gamma   90.00
#
_symmetry.space_group_name_H-M   'P 1'
#
loop_
_entity.id
_entity.type
_entity.pdbx_description
1 polymer ?
#
loop_
_entity_poly.entity_id
_entity_poly.type
_entity_poly.pdbx_seq_one_letter_code
_entity_poly.pdbx_strand_id
1 'polypeptide(L)'
;EPAIVDDPSGDARFYGGIDEQSGFQTRNVLAVPLRTKETVIGVVEIINKREGDFSQDDVRVATALADQAGTAIDNARLYARLADAVVTSRMSYRL
;
A
#
# COMPACT_ATOMS: atom_id res chain seq x y z
N GLU A 1 11.67 -0.73 -3.04
CA GLU A 1 11.72 -2.20 -3.09
C GLU A 1 11.12 -2.75 -1.79
N PRO A 2 10.78 -4.05 -1.69
CA PRO A 2 10.39 -4.63 -0.42
C PRO A 2 11.43 -4.40 0.67
N ALA A 3 10.98 -4.20 1.91
CA ALA A 3 11.85 -4.03 3.06
C ALA A 3 11.29 -4.77 4.27
N ILE A 4 12.16 -5.51 4.95
CA ILE A 4 11.91 -6.06 6.29
C ILE A 4 12.65 -5.14 7.28
N VAL A 5 11.96 -4.76 8.35
CA VAL A 5 12.49 -3.96 9.45
C VAL A 5 12.17 -4.68 10.75
N ASP A 6 13.17 -5.36 11.31
CA ASP A 6 13.02 -6.20 12.51
C ASP A 6 13.02 -5.40 13.81
N ASP A 7 13.63 -4.20 13.80
CA ASP A 7 13.54 -3.23 14.91
C ASP A 7 13.30 -1.82 14.34
N PRO A 8 12.03 -1.40 14.23
CA PRO A 8 11.68 -0.08 13.72
C PRO A 8 12.22 1.06 14.59
N SER A 9 12.37 0.87 15.90
CA SER A 9 12.82 1.94 16.80
C SER A 9 14.29 2.36 16.55
N GLY A 10 15.10 1.45 16.01
CA GLY A 10 16.47 1.71 15.58
C GLY A 10 16.63 2.12 14.12
N ASP A 11 15.57 2.06 13.30
CA ASP A 11 15.62 2.38 11.87
C ASP A 11 15.39 3.88 11.63
N ALA A 12 16.35 4.55 10.98
CA ALA A 12 16.26 5.98 10.68
C ALA A 12 15.07 6.36 9.78
N ARG A 13 14.46 5.39 9.08
CA ARG A 13 13.28 5.59 8.23
C ARG A 13 11.98 5.51 9.01
N PHE A 14 12.00 5.02 10.25
CA PHE A 14 10.81 4.84 11.06
C PHE A 14 10.37 6.15 11.70
N TYR A 15 9.05 6.40 11.68
CA TYR A 15 8.44 7.55 12.33
C TYR A 15 7.58 7.09 13.50
N GLY A 16 8.10 7.25 14.73
CA GLY A 16 7.45 6.79 15.96
C GLY A 16 6.22 7.60 16.40
N GLY A 17 5.93 8.75 15.79
CA GLY A 17 4.82 9.60 16.23
C GLY A 17 3.43 8.96 16.07
N ILE A 18 3.29 7.95 15.20
CA ILE A 18 2.04 7.18 15.07
C ILE A 18 1.85 6.24 16.27
N ASP A 19 2.92 5.58 16.70
CA ASP A 19 2.93 4.70 17.87
C ASP A 19 2.57 5.49 19.14
N GLU A 20 3.19 6.66 19.33
CA GLU A 20 2.92 7.54 20.47
C GLU A 20 1.46 8.00 20.53
N GLN A 21 0.86 8.37 19.39
CA GLN A 21 -0.51 8.85 19.34
C GLN A 21 -1.55 7.74 19.49
N SER A 22 -1.25 6.54 19.00
CA SER A 22 -2.18 5.41 19.00
C SER A 22 -2.06 4.50 20.22
N GLY A 23 -0.95 4.57 20.96
CA GLY A 23 -0.58 3.59 21.98
C GLY A 23 -0.20 2.22 21.40
N PHE A 24 -0.09 2.11 20.08
CA PHE A 24 0.37 0.92 19.38
C PHE A 24 1.90 0.85 19.45
N GLN A 25 2.46 -0.34 19.59
CA GLN A 25 3.90 -0.54 19.57
C GLN A 25 4.30 -1.36 18.35
N THR A 26 5.04 -0.76 17.43
CA THR A 26 5.57 -1.38 16.21
C THR A 26 6.87 -2.11 16.53
N ARG A 27 6.80 -3.45 16.57
CA ARG A 27 7.90 -4.38 16.87
C ARG A 27 8.66 -4.81 15.63
N ASN A 28 7.96 -5.09 14.54
CA ASN A 28 8.56 -5.39 13.24
C ASN A 28 7.62 -5.01 12.11
N VAL A 29 8.18 -4.69 10.93
CA VAL A 29 7.43 -4.23 9.76
C VAL A 29 7.94 -4.93 8.49
N LEU A 30 7.00 -5.39 7.67
CA LEU A 30 7.22 -5.74 6.28
C LEU A 30 6.53 -4.72 5.38
N ALA A 31 7.31 -3.94 4.66
CA ALA A 31 6.81 -2.97 3.68
C ALA A 31 7.02 -3.49 2.26
N VAL A 32 5.95 -3.54 1.47
CA VAL A 32 6.01 -3.91 0.04
C VAL A 32 5.39 -2.81 -0.82
N PRO A 33 5.99 -2.49 -1.98
CA PRO A 33 5.45 -1.45 -2.85
C PRO A 33 4.14 -1.91 -3.49
N LEU A 34 3.16 -1.00 -3.53
CA LEU A 34 1.90 -1.18 -4.25
C LEU A 34 2.10 -0.66 -5.68
N ARG A 35 2.05 -1.54 -6.68
CA ARG A 35 2.43 -1.23 -8.07
C ARG A 35 1.26 -1.39 -9.03
N THR A 36 1.15 -0.46 -9.98
CA THR A 36 0.44 -0.69 -11.23
C THR A 36 1.43 -1.18 -12.29
N LYS A 37 0.97 -1.41 -13.53
CA LYS A 37 1.87 -1.74 -14.64
C LYS A 37 2.90 -0.64 -14.92
N GLU A 38 2.60 0.60 -14.55
CA GLU A 38 3.34 1.79 -14.98
C GLU A 38 4.16 2.41 -13.85
N THR A 39 3.66 2.36 -12.61
CA THR A 39 4.29 3.06 -11.49
C THR A 39 3.97 2.45 -10.12
N VAL A 40 4.76 2.81 -9.12
CA VAL A 40 4.39 2.64 -7.70
C VAL A 40 3.34 3.69 -7.36
N ILE A 41 2.22 3.26 -6.78
CA ILE A 41 1.11 4.14 -6.36
C ILE A 41 0.94 4.19 -4.84
N GLY A 42 1.72 3.41 -4.08
CA GLY A 42 1.68 3.39 -2.62
C GLY A 42 2.56 2.29 -2.03
N VAL A 43 2.30 1.97 -0.76
CA VAL A 43 2.98 0.91 0.01
C VAL A 43 1.93 0.14 0.81
N VAL A 44 2.17 -1.15 1.00
CA VAL A 44 1.45 -1.97 1.98
C VAL A 44 2.43 -2.30 3.09
N GLU A 45 2.03 -2.03 4.33
CA GLU A 45 2.79 -2.37 5.52
C GLU A 45 2.06 -3.45 6.31
N ILE A 46 2.78 -4.52 6.64
CA ILE A 46 2.34 -5.56 7.56
C ILE A 46 3.16 -5.38 8.83
N ILE A 47 2.47 -5.11 9.92
CA ILE A 47 3.10 -4.71 11.18
C ILE A 47 2.84 -5.79 12.23
N ASN A 48 3.86 -6.07 13.05
CA ASN A 48 3.78 -6.99 14.18
C ASN A 48 3.37 -8.41 13.79
N LYS A 49 4.29 -9.12 13.13
CA LYS A 49 4.13 -10.56 12.93
C LYS A 49 3.85 -11.22 14.30
N ARG A 50 2.89 -12.15 14.30
CA ARG A 50 2.42 -12.80 15.53
C ARG A 50 3.52 -13.64 16.17
N GLU A 51 4.30 -14.35 15.35
CA GLU A 51 5.38 -15.24 15.78
C GLU A 51 6.60 -15.03 14.90
N GLY A 52 7.75 -14.78 15.56
CA GLY A 52 9.04 -14.54 14.91
C GLY A 52 9.06 -13.29 14.01
N ASP A 53 10.11 -13.23 13.19
CA ASP A 53 10.36 -12.14 12.25
C ASP A 53 9.80 -12.45 10.86
N PHE A 54 9.70 -11.42 10.03
CA PHE A 54 9.29 -11.59 8.65
C PHE A 54 10.36 -12.34 7.87
N SER A 55 9.91 -13.31 7.09
CA SER A 55 10.76 -14.14 6.25
C SER A 55 10.64 -13.69 4.79
N GLN A 56 11.53 -14.21 3.95
CA GLN A 56 11.41 -14.02 2.50
C GLN A 56 10.16 -14.67 1.90
N ASP A 57 9.55 -15.66 2.57
CA ASP A 57 8.26 -16.19 2.12
C ASP A 57 7.12 -15.19 2.37
N ASP A 58 7.15 -14.52 3.53
CA ASP A 58 6.19 -13.43 3.83
C ASP A 58 6.33 -12.30 2.80
N VAL A 59 7.56 -11.94 2.41
CA VAL A 59 7.81 -10.95 1.35
C VAL A 59 7.20 -11.40 0.02
N ARG A 60 7.36 -12.67 -0.37
CA ARG A 60 6.77 -13.20 -1.61
C ARG A 60 5.25 -13.09 -1.60
N VAL A 61 4.61 -13.55 -0.53
CA VAL A 61 3.15 -13.51 -0.40
C VAL A 61 2.64 -12.07 -0.37
N ALA A 62 3.26 -11.21 0.44
CA ALA A 62 2.87 -9.80 0.54
C ALA A 62 3.04 -9.07 -0.80
N THR A 63 4.13 -9.33 -1.53
CA THR A 63 4.37 -8.74 -2.86
C THR A 63 3.31 -9.18 -3.85
N ALA A 64 2.98 -10.48 -3.89
CA ALA A 64 1.93 -10.99 -4.78
C ALA A 64 0.55 -10.36 -4.49
N LEU A 65 0.21 -10.19 -3.21
CA LEU A 65 -1.01 -9.50 -2.79
C LEU A 65 -0.99 -8.02 -3.17
N ALA A 66 0.14 -7.33 -2.98
CA ALA A 66 0.30 -5.94 -3.35
C ALA A 66 0.19 -5.73 -4.87
N ASP A 67 0.76 -6.60 -5.69
CA ASP A 67 0.65 -6.52 -7.15
C ASP A 67 -0.81 -6.69 -7.63
N GLN A 68 -1.55 -7.63 -7.02
CA GLN A 68 -2.98 -7.81 -7.30
C GLN A 68 -3.80 -6.60 -6.86
N ALA A 69 -3.56 -6.08 -5.65
CA ALA A 69 -4.24 -4.91 -5.13
C ALA A 69 -3.96 -3.67 -5.98
N GLY A 70 -2.71 -3.48 -6.42
CA GLY A 70 -2.32 -2.37 -7.27
C GLY A 70 -3.04 -2.40 -8.62
N THR A 71 -3.14 -3.59 -9.24
CA THR A 71 -3.93 -3.79 -10.47
C THR A 71 -5.41 -3.48 -10.26
N ALA A 72 -6.01 -3.94 -9.15
CA ALA A 72 -7.41 -3.70 -8.86
C ALA A 72 -7.72 -2.21 -8.63
N ILE A 73 -6.83 -1.51 -7.91
CA ILE A 73 -6.94 -0.07 -7.68
C ILE A 73 -6.82 0.72 -8.99
N ASP A 74 -5.88 0.32 -9.86
CA ASP A 74 -5.70 0.95 -11.16
C ASP A 74 -6.96 0.81 -12.04
N ASN A 75 -7.52 -0.41 -12.10
CA ASN A 75 -8.77 -0.67 -12.79
C ASN A 75 -9.92 0.17 -12.22
N ALA A 76 -10.08 0.22 -10.90
CA ALA A 76 -11.13 1.01 -10.26
C ALA A 76 -11.01 2.51 -10.59
N ARG A 77 -9.77 3.05 -10.60
CA ARG A 77 -9.51 4.44 -11.00
C ARG A 77 -9.83 4.68 -12.47
N LEU A 78 -9.51 3.74 -13.36
CA LEU A 78 -9.86 3.82 -14.78
C LEU A 78 -11.39 3.87 -14.97
N TYR A 79 -12.13 2.98 -14.31
CA TYR A 79 -13.59 2.96 -14.38
C TYR A 79 -14.21 4.24 -13.82
N ALA A 80 -13.71 4.77 -12.71
CA ALA A 80 -14.19 6.03 -12.13
C ALA A 80 -14.01 7.20 -13.11
N ARG A 81 -12.83 7.32 -13.75
CA ARG A 81 -12.58 8.37 -14.76
C ARG A 81 -13.49 8.25 -15.98
N LEU A 82 -13.77 7.03 -16.43
CA LEU A 82 -14.70 6.80 -17.53
C LEU A 82 -16.12 7.27 -17.17
N ALA A 83 -16.57 6.96 -15.95
CA ALA A 83 -17.86 7.42 -15.45
C ALA A 83 -17.95 8.95 -15.40
N ASP A 84 -16.93 9.62 -14.86
CA ASP A 84 -16.87 11.09 -14.77
C ASP A 84 -16.89 11.77 -16.16
N ALA A 85 -16.16 11.20 -17.13
CA ALA A 85 -16.12 11.71 -18.49
C ALA A 85 -17.50 11.63 -19.18
N VAL A 86 -18.24 10.54 -18.97
CA VAL A 86 -19.60 10.37 -19.52
C VAL A 86 -20.57 11.38 -18.91
N VAL A 87 -20.48 11.64 -17.60
CA VAL A 87 -21.32 12.67 -16.94
C VAL A 87 -21.00 14.06 -17.50
N THR A 88 -19.72 14.39 -17.65
CA THR A 88 -19.26 15.68 -18.18
C THR A 88 -19.76 15.92 -19.61
N SER A 89 -19.60 14.93 -20.50
CA SER A 89 -20.05 15.03 -21.90
C SER A 89 -21.56 15.21 -22.04
N ARG A 90 -22.35 14.62 -21.12
CA ARG A 90 -23.81 14.70 -21.13
C ARG A 90 -24.32 16.04 -20.59
N MET A 91 -23.54 16.71 -19.75
CA MET A 91 -23.83 18.05 -19.23
C MET A 91 -23.55 19.14 -20.26
N SER A 92 -22.47 18.99 -21.05
CA SER A 92 -22.12 19.93 -22.12
C SER A 92 -23.07 19.91 -23.32
N TYR A 93 -23.79 18.81 -23.54
CA TYR A 93 -24.76 18.67 -24.66
C TYR A 93 -26.19 19.12 -24.30
N ARG A 94 -26.43 19.60 -23.07
CA ARG A 94 -27.76 20.00 -22.59
C ARG A 94 -28.00 21.52 -22.54
N LEU A 95 -27.09 22.29 -23.14
CA LEU A 95 -27.19 23.73 -23.40
C LEU A 95 -27.29 23.95 -24.91
#